data_AF-A0A2C5YQE9-F1
#
_entry.id   AF-A0A2C5YQE9-F1
#
_cell.length_a   1.000
_cell.length_b   1.000
_cell.length_c   1.000
_cell.angle_alpha   90.00
_cell.angle_beta   90.00
_cell.angle_gamma   90.00
#
_symmetry.space_group_name_H-M   'P 1'
#
loop_
_entity.id
_entity.type
_entity.pdbx_description
1 polymer ?
#
loop_
_entity_poly.entity_id
_entity_poly.type
_entity_poly.pdbx_seq_one_letter_code
_entity_poly.pdbx_strand_id
1 'polypeptide(L)' 'MCIALFTTAHPGYALILINNRDEYILRPTSRPSWWRHPASGESVLSSRDLLRAERGTWLGITRAGAGS' A
#
# COMPACT_ATOMS: atom_id res chain seq x y z
N MET A 1 -7.72 -14.11 -1.50
CA MET A 1 -7.02 -14.16 -2.81
C MET A 1 -6.80 -12.75 -3.33
N CYS A 2 -5.60 -12.18 -3.22
CA CYS A 2 -5.39 -10.78 -3.62
C CYS A 2 -5.33 -10.63 -5.16
N ILE A 3 -5.85 -9.51 -5.67
CA ILE A 3 -5.81 -9.15 -7.10
C ILE A 3 -5.10 -7.80 -7.23
N ALA A 4 -4.15 -7.69 -8.16
CA ALA A 4 -3.55 -6.42 -8.56
C ALA A 4 -3.72 -6.22 -10.06
N LEU A 5 -4.21 -5.06 -10.46
CA LEU A 5 -4.37 -4.63 -11.85
C LEU A 5 -3.58 -3.34 -12.05
N PHE A 6 -2.82 -3.25 -13.14
CA PHE A 6 -2.08 -2.05 -13.49
C PHE A 6 -2.15 -1.77 -14.98
N THR A 7 -2.03 -0.50 -15.34
CA THR A 7 -1.93 -0.06 -16.74
C THR A 7 -1.18 1.26 -16.84
N THR A 8 -0.50 1.44 -17.97
CA THR A 8 0.16 2.69 -18.40
C THR A 8 -0.48 3.29 -19.65
N ALA A 9 -1.56 2.67 -20.15
CA ALA A 9 -2.16 3.05 -21.43
C ALA A 9 -3.01 4.34 -21.35
N HIS A 10 -3.34 4.82 -20.15
CA HIS A 10 -4.20 5.99 -19.99
C HIS A 10 -3.40 7.29 -20.27
N PRO A 11 -3.83 8.16 -21.20
CA PRO A 11 -3.04 9.32 -21.62
C PRO A 11 -2.83 10.37 -20.52
N GLY A 12 -3.71 10.41 -19.51
CA GLY A 12 -3.64 11.36 -18.38
C GLY A 12 -2.90 10.86 -17.13
N TYR A 13 -2.49 9.59 -17.06
CA TYR A 13 -1.85 9.02 -15.87
C TYR A 13 -0.66 8.15 -16.27
N ALA A 14 0.51 8.45 -15.72
CA ALA A 14 1.73 7.65 -15.99
C ALA A 14 1.59 6.19 -15.53
N LEU A 15 0.80 5.96 -14.48
CA LEU A 15 0.48 4.63 -13.96
C LEU A 15 -0.88 4.68 -13.25
N ILE A 16 -1.74 3.71 -13.55
CA ILE A 16 -2.92 3.39 -12.74
C ILE A 16 -2.67 2.02 -12.12
N LEU A 17 -2.76 1.93 -10.81
CA LEU A 17 -2.62 0.69 -10.04
C LEU A 17 -3.83 0.53 -9.11
N ILE A 18 -4.47 -0.62 -9.18
CA ILE A 18 -5.59 -1.00 -8.32
C ILE A 18 -5.25 -2.33 -7.67
N ASN A 19 -5.32 -2.38 -6.34
CA ASN A 19 -5.11 -3.60 -5.60
C ASN A 19 -6.31 -3.89 -4.70
N ASN A 20 -6.85 -5.10 -4.84
CA ASN A 20 -7.79 -5.66 -3.90
C ASN A 20 -7.05 -6.62 -2.98
N ARG A 21 -7.08 -6.31 -1.68
CA ARG A 21 -6.66 -7.21 -0.62
C ARG A 21 -7.87 -8.03 -0.19
N ASP A 22 -7.85 -9.32 -0.51
CA ASP A 22 -8.87 -10.28 -0.08
C ASP A 22 -8.25 -11.21 0.97
N GLU A 23 -8.42 -10.79 2.23
CA GLU A 23 -8.18 -11.56 3.43
C GLU A 23 -9.40 -11.45 4.35
N TYR A 24 -9.42 -12.23 5.45
CA TYR A 24 -10.46 -12.20 6.48
C TYR A 24 -11.08 -10.82 6.66
N ILE A 25 -12.38 -10.71 6.41
CA ILE A 25 -13.17 -9.46 6.48
C ILE A 25 -12.92 -8.72 7.80
N LEU A 26 -12.66 -9.47 8.88
CA LEU A 26 -12.46 -8.95 10.23
C LEU A 26 -11.01 -8.58 10.57
N ARG A 27 -10.05 -8.64 9.63
CA ARG A 27 -8.66 -8.21 9.92
C ARG A 27 -8.55 -6.68 9.78
N PRO A 28 -8.49 -5.92 10.89
CA PRO A 28 -8.51 -4.47 10.86
C PRO A 28 -7.26 -3.90 10.22
N THR A 29 -7.43 -2.89 9.36
CA THR A 29 -6.34 -2.09 8.80
C THR A 29 -6.61 -0.61 9.04
N SER A 30 -5.56 0.20 9.14
CA SER A 30 -5.72 1.65 9.18
C SER A 30 -6.23 2.18 7.85
N ARG A 31 -6.78 3.41 7.85
CA ARG A 31 -6.86 4.20 6.63
C ARG A 31 -5.45 4.47 6.08
N PRO A 32 -5.29 4.64 4.76
CA PRO A 32 -4.02 5.05 4.18
C PRO A 32 -3.55 6.38 4.80
N SER A 33 -2.32 6.41 5.28
CA SER A 33 -1.68 7.62 5.79
C SER A 33 -0.17 7.57 5.54
N TRP A 34 0.49 8.72 5.61
CA TRP A 34 1.94 8.79 5.55
C TRP A 34 2.54 8.36 6.90
N TRP A 35 3.46 7.39 6.88
CA TRP A 35 4.22 6.95 8.05
C TRP A 35 5.70 6.76 7.70
N ARG A 36 6.56 6.72 8.72
CA ARG A 36 7.99 6.47 8.54
C ARG A 36 8.30 4.98 8.65
N HIS A 37 8.90 4.42 7.61
CA HIS A 37 9.35 3.04 7.62
C HIS A 37 10.51 2.87 8.62
N PRO A 38 10.42 2.00 9.63
CA PRO A 38 11.41 1.92 10.72
C PRO A 38 12.83 1.58 10.25
N ALA A 39 12.98 0.75 9.21
CA ALA A 39 14.29 0.30 8.76
C ALA A 39 14.95 1.27 7.76
N SER A 40 14.17 1.87 6.85
CA SER A 40 14.71 2.77 5.81
C SER A 40 14.57 4.26 6.14
N GLY A 41 13.73 4.62 7.11
CA GLY A 41 13.42 6.01 7.46
C GLY A 41 12.54 6.75 6.44
N GLU A 42 12.16 6.11 5.33
CA GLU A 42 11.39 6.71 4.26
C GLU A 42 9.94 6.98 4.64
N SER A 43 9.34 8.01 4.02
CA SER A 43 7.91 8.26 4.12
C SER A 43 7.16 7.39 3.14
N VAL A 44 6.32 6.50 3.65
CA VAL A 44 5.49 5.57 2.87
C VAL A 44 4.02 5.95 3.05
N LEU A 45 3.28 6.08 1.96
CA LEU A 45 1.82 6.15 1.97
C LEU A 45 1.28 4.74 1.85
N SER A 46 0.69 4.23 2.92
CA SER A 46 -0.01 2.95 2.90
C SER A 46 -1.03 2.84 4.02
N SER A 47 -1.90 1.84 3.92
CA SER A 47 -2.60 1.31 5.09
C SER A 47 -1.66 0.44 5.91
N ARG A 48 -1.94 0.24 7.20
CA ARG A 48 -1.17 -0.67 8.06
C ARG A 48 -2.06 -1.71 8.71
N ASP A 49 -1.56 -2.93 8.84
CA ASP A 49 -2.20 -3.97 9.64
C ASP A 49 -2.29 -3.53 11.10
N LEU A 50 -3.48 -3.61 11.68
CA LEU A 50 -3.72 -3.28 13.08
C LEU A 50 -3.82 -4.51 13.97
N LEU A 51 -3.88 -5.72 13.38
CA LEU A 51 -3.99 -6.96 14.14
C LEU A 51 -2.64 -7.44 14.68
N ARG A 52 -1.55 -7.21 13.94
CA ARG A 52 -0.20 -7.69 14.25
C ARG A 52 0.68 -6.57 14.82
N ALA A 53 1.61 -6.92 15.71
CA ALA A 53 2.50 -5.97 16.36
C ALA A 53 3.48 -5.32 15.36
N GLU A 54 3.86 -6.06 14.33
CA GLU A 54 4.77 -5.65 13.25
C GLU A 54 4.13 -4.56 12.36
N ARG A 55 2.78 -4.51 12.30
CA ARG A 55 2.00 -3.51 11.54
C ARG A 55 2.45 -3.35 10.08
N GLY A 56 2.50 -4.48 9.37
CA GLY A 56 2.88 -4.55 7.95
C GLY A 56 1.88 -3.87 7.01
N THR A 57 2.20 -3.83 5.72
CA THR A 57 1.35 -3.32 4.65
C THR A 57 1.38 -4.26 3.45
N TRP A 58 0.32 -4.27 2.64
CA TRP A 58 0.26 -5.04 1.38
C TRP A 58 0.71 -4.23 0.17
N LEU A 59 0.54 -2.91 0.22
CA LEU A 59 0.92 -2.00 -0.84
C LEU A 59 1.26 -0.65 -0.23
N GLY A 60 2.37 -0.07 -0.63
CA GLY A 60 2.78 1.27 -0.23
C GLY A 60 3.54 1.97 -1.36
N ILE A 61 3.56 3.30 -1.31
CA ILE A 61 4.35 4.11 -2.24
C ILE A 61 5.17 5.13 -1.44
N THR A 62 6.44 5.28 -1.79
CA THR A 62 7.28 6.33 -1.22
C THR A 62 7.03 7.66 -1.92
N ARG A 63 7.54 8.77 -1.35
CA ARG A 63 7.50 10.08 -2.03
C ARG A 63 8.30 10.11 -3.35
N ALA A 64 9.25 9.20 -3.51
CA ALA A 64 10.02 9.04 -4.75
C ALA A 64 9.27 8.20 -5.81
N GLY A 65 8.10 7.65 -5.48
CA GLY A 65 7.31 6.84 -6.41
C GLY A 65 7.69 5.36 -6.48
N ALA A 66 8.69 4.92 -5.72
CA ALA A 66 9.03 3.50 -5.60
C ALA A 66 8.02 2.79 -4.69
N GLY A 67 7.46 1.68 -5.17
CA GLY A 67 6.77 0.71 -4.31
C GLY A 67 7.82 -0.05 -3.50
N SER A 68 7.70 -0.03 -2.18
CA SER A 68 8.52 -0.84 -1.27
C SER A 68 8.18 -2.32 -1.37
#